data_AF-A0A8T9QET6-F1
#
_entry.id   AF-A0A8T9QET6-F1
#
_cell.length_a   1.000
_cell.length_b   1.000
_cell.length_c   1.000
_cell.angle_alpha   90.00
_cell.angle_beta   90.00
_cell.angle_gamma   90.00
#
_symmetry.space_group_name_H-M   'P 1'
#
loop_
_entity.id
_entity.type
_entity.pdbx_description
1 polymer ?
#
loop_
_entity_poly.entity_id
_entity_poly.type
_entity_poly.pdbx_seq_one_letter_code
_entity_poly.pdbx_strand_id
1 'polypeptide(L)'
;MFALFMGLFAWMPNWLGLLLWNVLNNTMLYTAGRRLFPEVRRQLLFLLVVFIDVMTALHNSQANCLLVGLMLWTYLNLENRKPMWAGLCLALAFLIKVYGIGIGLLFLFYPGFFRNSLWAALWVVVLGFTPLLVVSWPEFQMIYVAWYDIVRASATGVQLSLMGVLDTWFGLHVSKGRCSWPDWWRCCCPWATGTAGARRTTAASTCRPS
;
A
#
# COMPACT_ATOMS: atom_id res chain seq x y z
N MET A 1 11.01 6.09 6.34
CA MET A 1 11.59 6.79 5.17
C MET A 1 10.58 7.69 4.47
N PHE A 2 9.51 7.16 3.85
CA PHE A 2 8.60 7.95 3.02
C PHE A 2 8.01 9.19 3.72
N ALA A 3 7.54 9.05 4.97
CA ALA A 3 7.03 10.17 5.75
C ALA A 3 8.09 11.25 6.02
N LEU A 4 9.35 10.85 6.24
CA LEU A 4 10.46 11.80 6.42
C LEU A 4 10.77 12.54 5.11
N PHE A 5 10.76 11.82 3.99
CA PHE A 5 10.93 12.39 2.66
C PHE A 5 9.82 13.40 2.34
N MET A 6 8.56 13.05 2.65
CA MET A 6 7.42 13.97 2.52
C MET A 6 7.48 15.13 3.52
N GLY A 7 8.00 14.90 4.73
CA GLY A 7 8.23 15.93 5.74
C GLY A 7 9.18 17.03 5.27
N LEU A 8 10.20 16.68 4.46
CA LEU A 8 11.06 17.68 3.81
C LEU A 8 10.25 18.59 2.86
N PHE A 9 9.32 18.02 2.09
CA PHE A 9 8.45 18.79 1.21
C PHE A 9 7.42 19.64 1.97
N ALA A 10 7.04 19.24 3.18
CA ALA A 10 6.09 19.98 4.02
C ALA A 10 6.63 21.32 4.53
N TRP A 11 7.97 21.51 4.57
CA TRP A 11 8.57 22.78 4.93
C TRP A 11 8.42 23.86 3.84
N MET A 12 8.08 23.45 2.61
CA MET A 12 8.02 24.29 1.44
C MET A 12 6.56 24.56 1.03
N PRO A 13 6.25 25.63 0.25
CA PRO A 13 4.88 25.89 -0.17
C PRO A 13 4.27 24.70 -0.93
N ASN A 14 2.98 24.41 -0.67
CA ASN A 14 2.28 23.26 -1.23
C ASN A 14 2.40 23.15 -2.75
N TRP A 15 2.30 24.26 -3.48
CA TRP A 15 2.44 24.29 -4.94
C TRP A 15 3.82 23.83 -5.41
N LEU A 16 4.88 24.22 -4.69
CA LEU A 16 6.25 23.88 -5.03
C LEU A 16 6.56 22.42 -4.67
N GLY A 17 6.07 21.95 -3.52
CA GLY A 17 6.16 20.54 -3.12
C GLY A 17 5.47 19.61 -4.12
N LEU A 18 4.24 19.95 -4.53
CA LEU A 18 3.49 19.21 -5.56
C LEU A 18 4.21 19.22 -6.91
N LEU A 19 4.74 20.35 -7.34
CA LEU A 19 5.46 20.46 -8.61
C LEU A 19 6.73 19.59 -8.60
N LEU A 20 7.54 19.69 -7.54
CA LEU A 20 8.75 18.87 -7.40
C LEU A 20 8.44 17.38 -7.29
N TRP A 21 7.38 17.01 -6.57
CA TRP A 21 6.93 15.63 -6.49
C TRP A 21 6.56 15.06 -7.87
N ASN A 22 5.81 15.83 -8.66
CA ASN A 22 5.43 15.43 -10.03
C ASN A 22 6.64 15.38 -10.98
N VAL A 23 7.56 16.34 -10.88
CA VAL A 23 8.81 16.33 -11.65
C VAL A 23 9.65 15.10 -11.29
N LEU A 24 9.76 14.73 -10.01
CA LEU A 24 10.49 13.54 -9.58
C LEU A 24 9.90 12.25 -10.16
N ASN A 25 8.57 12.09 -10.08
CA ASN A 25 7.86 10.94 -10.65
C ASN A 25 8.14 10.80 -12.15
N ASN A 26 7.97 11.89 -12.90
CA ASN A 26 8.13 11.90 -14.35
C ASN A 26 9.59 11.75 -14.78
N THR A 27 10.53 12.36 -14.05
CA THR A 27 11.96 12.31 -14.40
C THR A 27 12.51 10.89 -14.21
N MET A 28 12.14 10.21 -13.12
CA MET A 28 12.59 8.83 -12.89
C MET A 28 12.09 7.88 -13.98
N LEU A 29 10.82 7.99 -14.36
CA LEU A 29 10.25 7.21 -15.44
C LEU A 29 10.87 7.53 -16.81
N TYR A 30 10.99 8.82 -17.14
CA TYR A 30 11.55 9.26 -18.43
C TYR A 30 13.02 8.86 -18.59
N THR A 31 13.84 9.03 -17.55
CA THR A 31 15.26 8.66 -17.59
C THR A 31 15.45 7.15 -17.71
N ALA A 32 14.59 6.35 -17.08
CA ALA A 32 14.60 4.91 -17.24
C ALA A 32 14.18 4.50 -18.66
N GLY A 33 13.10 5.07 -19.19
CA GLY A 33 12.64 4.83 -20.57
C GLY A 33 13.67 5.18 -21.63
N ARG A 34 14.37 6.32 -21.48
CA ARG A 34 15.45 6.75 -22.38
C ARG A 34 16.64 5.79 -22.40
N ARG A 35 16.97 5.16 -21.28
CA ARG A 35 18.05 4.15 -21.23
C ARG A 35 17.63 2.80 -21.78
N LEU A 36 16.35 2.45 -21.64
CA LEU A 36 15.83 1.16 -22.09
C LEU A 36 15.58 1.11 -23.60
N PHE A 37 15.06 2.21 -24.16
CA PHE A 37 14.72 2.31 -25.58
C PHE A 37 15.53 3.43 -26.25
N PRO A 38 16.75 3.14 -26.76
CA PRO A 38 17.56 4.13 -27.46
C PRO A 38 16.97 4.51 -28.83
N GLU A 39 16.11 3.66 -29.40
CA GLU A 39 15.44 3.91 -30.69
C GLU A 39 14.24 4.86 -30.52
N VAL A 40 14.21 5.94 -31.29
CA VAL A 40 13.20 7.01 -31.20
C VAL A 40 11.77 6.47 -31.34
N ARG A 41 11.53 5.53 -32.27
CA ARG A 41 10.20 4.92 -32.47
C ARG A 41 9.72 4.16 -31.24
N ARG A 42 10.58 3.34 -30.64
CA ARG A 42 10.26 2.57 -29.43
C ARG A 42 10.08 3.49 -28.23
N GLN A 43 10.88 4.54 -28.13
CA GLN A 43 10.73 5.55 -27.10
C GLN A 43 9.38 6.27 -27.21
N LEU A 44 8.95 6.63 -28.42
CA LEU A 44 7.64 7.25 -28.65
C LEU A 44 6.49 6.31 -28.25
N LEU A 45 6.58 5.03 -28.61
CA LEU A 45 5.58 4.03 -28.22
C LEU A 45 5.52 3.85 -26.70
N PHE A 46 6.68 3.78 -26.03
CA PHE A 46 6.74 3.72 -24.57
C PHE A 46 6.11 4.96 -23.93
N LEU A 47 6.44 6.16 -24.40
CA LEU A 47 5.83 7.40 -23.93
C LEU A 47 4.32 7.41 -24.16
N LEU A 48 3.84 6.90 -25.31
CA LEU A 48 2.42 6.85 -25.64
C LEU A 48 1.66 5.90 -24.71
N VAL A 49 2.21 4.72 -24.41
CA VAL A 49 1.60 3.75 -23.48
C VAL A 49 1.51 4.32 -22.07
N VAL A 50 2.58 4.95 -21.59
CA VAL A 50 2.64 5.46 -20.22
C VAL A 50 2.01 6.86 -20.10
N PHE A 51 1.59 7.48 -21.21
CA PHE A 51 0.99 8.80 -21.23
C PHE A 51 -0.25 8.89 -20.34
N ILE A 52 -1.14 7.89 -20.42
CA ILE A 52 -2.38 7.85 -19.65
C ILE A 52 -2.07 7.75 -18.15
N ASP A 53 -1.10 6.92 -17.77
CA ASP A 53 -0.65 6.79 -16.38
C ASP A 53 -0.03 8.08 -15.85
N VAL A 54 0.79 8.76 -16.66
CA VAL A 54 1.42 10.05 -16.30
C VAL A 54 0.36 11.14 -16.11
N MET A 55 -0.63 11.23 -17.02
CA MET A 55 -1.74 12.19 -16.87
C MET A 55 -2.53 11.94 -15.60
N THR A 56 -2.87 10.67 -15.32
CA THR A 56 -3.61 10.29 -14.11
C THR A 56 -2.81 10.54 -12.84
N ALA A 57 -1.50 10.27 -12.88
CA ALA A 57 -0.58 10.51 -11.78
C ALA A 57 -0.37 11.99 -11.50
N LEU A 58 -0.34 12.85 -12.53
CA LEU A 58 -0.26 14.31 -12.39
C LEU A 58 -1.50 14.88 -11.68
N HIS A 59 -2.69 14.45 -12.08
CA HIS A 59 -3.94 14.92 -11.45
C HIS A 59 -4.09 14.46 -10.00
N ASN A 60 -3.73 13.21 -9.70
CA ASN A 60 -3.90 12.65 -8.35
C ASN A 60 -2.61 12.66 -7.49
N SER A 61 -1.51 13.21 -8.00
CA SER A 61 -0.18 13.20 -7.35
C SER A 61 0.26 11.81 -6.85
N GLN A 62 -0.06 10.75 -7.61
CA GLN A 62 0.21 9.38 -7.20
C GLN A 62 1.67 8.96 -7.45
N ALA A 63 2.22 8.13 -6.55
CA ALA A 63 3.58 7.60 -6.64
C ALA A 63 3.78 6.46 -7.67
N ASN A 64 2.77 6.14 -8.48
CA ASN A 64 2.80 4.96 -9.35
C ASN A 64 3.85 5.09 -10.45
N CYS A 65 3.98 6.27 -11.07
CA CYS A 65 5.00 6.52 -12.09
C CYS A 65 6.43 6.44 -11.53
N LEU A 66 6.65 6.96 -10.31
CA LEU A 66 7.93 6.79 -9.60
C LEU A 66 8.25 5.32 -9.35
N LEU A 67 7.26 4.53 -8.93
CA LEU A 67 7.44 3.10 -8.68
C LEU A 67 7.83 2.34 -9.96
N VAL A 68 7.14 2.59 -11.08
CA VAL A 68 7.51 2.01 -12.38
C VAL A 68 8.92 2.43 -12.80
N GLY A 69 9.25 3.72 -12.63
CA GLY A 69 10.61 4.24 -12.90
C GLY A 69 11.67 3.52 -12.07
N LEU A 70 11.44 3.32 -10.78
CA LEU A 70 12.35 2.59 -9.89
C LEU A 70 12.47 1.10 -10.27
N MET A 71 11.39 0.46 -10.71
CA MET A 71 11.43 -0.92 -11.19
C MET A 71 12.31 -1.05 -12.44
N LEU A 72 12.13 -0.15 -13.42
CA LEU A 72 12.96 -0.11 -14.62
C LEU A 72 14.43 0.19 -14.29
N TRP A 73 14.68 1.12 -13.37
CA TRP A 73 16.03 1.42 -12.89
C TRP A 73 16.68 0.25 -12.16
N THR A 74 15.91 -0.55 -11.43
CA THR A 74 16.39 -1.78 -10.80
C THR A 74 16.89 -2.75 -11.87
N TYR A 75 16.10 -2.97 -12.92
CA TYR A 75 16.50 -3.78 -14.07
C TYR A 75 17.76 -3.24 -14.77
N LEU A 76 17.80 -1.94 -15.09
CA LEU A 76 18.97 -1.32 -15.73
C LEU A 76 20.25 -1.45 -14.89
N ASN A 77 20.17 -1.33 -13.57
CA ASN A 77 21.34 -1.48 -12.69
C ASN A 77 21.79 -2.94 -12.54
N LEU A 78 20.86 -3.91 -12.61
CA LEU A 78 21.21 -5.33 -12.66
C LEU A 78 21.96 -5.67 -13.94
N GLU A 79 21.47 -5.18 -15.09
CA GLU A 79 22.12 -5.36 -16.40
C GLU A 79 23.54 -4.77 -16.40
N ASN A 80 23.70 -3.57 -15.82
CA ASN A 80 25.00 -2.92 -15.68
C ASN A 80 25.90 -3.50 -14.57
N ARG A 81 25.52 -4.64 -13.96
CA ARG A 81 26.24 -5.30 -12.86
C ARG A 81 26.55 -4.40 -11.66
N LYS A 82 25.63 -3.48 -11.34
CA LYS A 82 25.70 -2.52 -10.22
C LYS A 82 24.72 -2.92 -9.11
N PRO A 83 25.00 -3.97 -8.32
CA PRO A 83 24.05 -4.54 -7.36
C PRO A 83 23.70 -3.57 -6.21
N MET A 84 24.63 -2.68 -5.83
CA MET A 84 24.41 -1.66 -4.80
C MET A 84 23.28 -0.69 -5.22
N TRP A 85 23.28 -0.23 -6.47
CA TRP A 85 22.26 0.70 -6.98
C TRP A 85 20.95 -0.01 -7.29
N ALA A 86 21.01 -1.26 -7.80
CA ALA A 86 19.82 -2.08 -7.97
C ALA A 86 19.09 -2.33 -6.64
N GLY A 87 19.85 -2.66 -5.58
CA GLY A 87 19.31 -2.85 -4.24
C GLY A 87 18.68 -1.58 -3.66
N LEU A 88 19.29 -0.41 -3.91
CA LEU A 88 18.72 0.88 -3.48
C LEU A 88 17.38 1.16 -4.18
N CYS A 89 17.30 0.98 -5.50
CA CYS A 89 16.06 1.19 -6.25
C CYS A 89 14.94 0.24 -5.81
N LEU A 90 15.27 -1.04 -5.57
CA LEU A 90 14.33 -2.01 -5.04
C LEU A 90 13.86 -1.63 -3.63
N ALA A 91 14.77 -1.26 -2.74
CA ALA A 91 14.45 -0.85 -1.37
C ALA A 91 13.53 0.38 -1.35
N LEU A 92 13.81 1.38 -2.20
CA LEU A 92 12.93 2.54 -2.36
C LEU A 92 11.54 2.15 -2.88
N ALA A 93 11.46 1.29 -3.90
CA ALA A 93 10.17 0.83 -4.44
C ALA A 93 9.34 0.11 -3.37
N PHE A 94 9.97 -0.78 -2.59
CA PHE A 94 9.33 -1.51 -1.49
C PHE A 94 8.86 -0.58 -0.35
N LEU A 95 9.68 0.40 0.03
CA LEU A 95 9.36 1.34 1.11
C LEU A 95 8.31 2.38 0.71
N ILE A 96 8.17 2.70 -0.59
CA ILE A 96 7.08 3.54 -1.11
C ILE A 96 5.78 2.74 -1.12
N LYS A 97 5.82 1.50 -1.62
CA LYS A 97 4.65 0.61 -1.67
C LYS A 97 5.08 -0.84 -1.57
N VAL A 98 4.43 -1.59 -0.69
CA VAL A 98 4.81 -2.98 -0.36
C VAL A 98 4.86 -3.88 -1.60
N TYR A 99 3.96 -3.70 -2.57
CA TYR A 99 3.96 -4.47 -3.81
C TYR A 99 5.15 -4.18 -4.74
N GLY A 100 5.93 -3.13 -4.46
CA GLY A 100 7.21 -2.86 -5.11
C GLY A 100 8.21 -4.01 -4.97
N ILE A 101 8.03 -4.90 -4.00
CA ILE A 101 8.83 -6.12 -3.84
C ILE A 101 8.78 -7.06 -5.05
N GLY A 102 7.74 -6.96 -5.90
CA GLY A 102 7.60 -7.80 -7.09
C GLY A 102 8.78 -7.72 -8.05
N ILE A 103 9.44 -6.56 -8.16
CA ILE A 103 10.66 -6.43 -8.99
C ILE A 103 11.88 -7.09 -8.35
N GLY A 104 11.84 -7.38 -7.05
CA GLY A 104 12.87 -8.15 -6.36
C GLY A 104 12.95 -9.60 -6.86
N LEU A 105 11.87 -10.12 -7.44
CA LEU A 105 11.86 -11.44 -8.08
C LEU A 105 12.88 -11.53 -9.23
N LEU A 106 13.20 -10.40 -9.88
CA LEU A 106 14.21 -10.32 -10.93
C LEU A 106 15.60 -10.77 -10.44
N PHE A 107 15.88 -10.65 -9.13
CA PHE A 107 17.17 -11.00 -8.57
C PHE A 107 17.42 -12.51 -8.62
N LEU A 108 16.36 -13.32 -8.69
CA LEU A 108 16.45 -14.77 -8.84
C LEU A 108 16.95 -15.16 -10.24
N PHE A 109 16.64 -14.36 -11.26
CA PHE A 109 17.02 -14.62 -12.65
C PHE A 109 18.42 -14.13 -13.01
N TYR A 110 19.10 -13.40 -12.11
CA TYR A 110 20.45 -12.89 -12.34
C TYR A 110 21.51 -13.65 -11.52
N PRO A 111 22.73 -13.84 -12.07
CA PRO A 111 23.82 -14.47 -11.33
C PRO A 111 24.21 -13.62 -10.11
N GLY A 112 24.41 -14.27 -8.97
CA GLY A 112 24.76 -13.59 -7.71
C GLY A 112 23.55 -13.13 -6.88
N PHE A 113 22.45 -13.91 -6.90
CA PHE A 113 21.25 -13.72 -6.06
C PHE A 113 21.58 -13.26 -4.64
N PHE A 114 22.42 -14.00 -3.91
CA PHE A 114 22.77 -13.68 -2.52
C PHE A 114 23.38 -12.30 -2.38
N ARG A 115 24.30 -11.93 -3.26
CA ARG A 115 24.94 -10.62 -3.24
C ARG A 115 23.92 -9.51 -3.50
N ASN A 116 23.07 -9.69 -4.51
CA ASN A 116 22.08 -8.68 -4.89
C ASN A 116 21.02 -8.50 -3.78
N SER A 117 20.52 -9.60 -3.24
CA SER A 117 19.55 -9.61 -2.13
C SER A 117 20.14 -9.04 -0.84
N LEU A 118 21.42 -9.30 -0.55
CA LEU A 118 22.10 -8.71 0.61
C LEU A 118 22.20 -7.18 0.49
N TRP A 119 22.54 -6.66 -0.69
CA TRP A 119 22.56 -5.21 -0.93
C TRP A 119 21.16 -4.59 -0.79
N ALA A 120 20.12 -5.25 -1.31
CA ALA A 120 18.75 -4.77 -1.13
C ALA A 120 18.33 -4.78 0.35
N ALA A 121 18.60 -5.86 1.08
CA ALA A 121 18.31 -5.96 2.50
C ALA A 121 19.05 -4.89 3.30
N LEU A 122 20.33 -4.66 3.00
CA LEU A 122 21.13 -3.58 3.61
C LEU A 122 20.48 -2.22 3.38
N TRP A 123 20.06 -1.91 2.15
CA TRP A 123 19.38 -0.65 1.87
C TRP A 123 18.01 -0.53 2.54
N VAL A 124 17.23 -1.61 2.63
CA VAL A 124 15.96 -1.62 3.37
C VAL A 124 16.20 -1.31 4.85
N VAL A 125 17.23 -1.90 5.46
CA VAL A 125 17.64 -1.61 6.84
C VAL A 125 18.06 -0.13 6.96
N VAL A 126 19.03 0.33 6.16
CA VAL A 126 19.54 1.71 6.22
C VAL A 126 18.41 2.74 6.05
N LEU A 127 17.55 2.57 5.04
CA LEU A 127 16.42 3.47 4.77
C LEU A 127 15.30 3.33 5.81
N GLY A 128 15.09 2.12 6.33
CA GLY A 128 14.12 1.82 7.39
C GLY A 128 14.46 2.50 8.70
N PHE A 129 15.75 2.54 9.06
CA PHE A 129 16.26 3.19 10.26
C PHE A 129 16.46 4.71 10.11
N THR A 130 16.39 5.26 8.89
CA THR A 130 16.56 6.70 8.64
C THR A 130 15.66 7.61 9.50
N PRO A 131 14.38 7.29 9.80
CA PRO A 131 13.55 8.12 10.68
C PRO A 131 14.09 8.29 12.10
N LEU A 132 14.87 7.34 12.62
CA LEU A 132 15.48 7.43 13.95
C LEU A 132 16.60 8.49 14.02
N LEU A 133 17.06 9.01 12.88
CA LEU A 133 18.01 10.13 12.86
C LEU A 133 17.35 11.45 13.26
N VAL A 134 16.02 11.55 13.13
CA VAL A 134 15.25 12.77 13.40
C VAL A 134 14.37 12.63 14.62
N VAL A 135 13.88 11.42 14.89
CA VAL A 135 12.93 11.13 15.98
C VAL A 135 13.60 10.26 17.03
N SER A 136 13.44 10.61 18.31
CA SER A 136 13.97 9.81 19.41
C SER A 136 13.24 8.45 19.53
N TRP A 137 13.91 7.44 20.08
CA TRP A 137 13.32 6.10 20.27
C TRP A 137 11.94 6.09 20.98
N PRO A 138 11.72 6.83 22.10
CA PRO A 138 10.42 6.84 22.77
C PRO A 138 9.30 7.48 21.93
N GLU A 139 9.59 8.55 21.19
CA GLU A 139 8.64 9.20 20.30
C GLU A 139 8.28 8.30 19.11
N PHE A 140 9.26 7.57 18.57
CA PHE A 140 9.04 6.61 17.50
C PHE A 140 8.04 5.51 17.91
N GLN A 141 8.18 4.98 19.13
CA GLN A 141 7.24 3.98 19.66
C GLN A 141 5.82 4.54 19.80
N MET A 142 5.68 5.77 20.30
CA MET A 142 4.38 6.43 20.45
C MET A 142 3.67 6.60 19.09
N ILE A 143 4.39 7.04 18.07
CA ILE A 143 3.86 7.21 16.71
C ILE A 143 3.41 5.86 16.13
N TYR A 144 4.19 4.79 16.35
CA TYR A 144 3.86 3.47 15.84
C TYR A 144 2.64 2.85 16.52
N VAL A 145 2.51 3.01 17.84
CA VAL A 145 1.32 2.56 18.59
C VAL A 145 0.08 3.34 18.16
N ALA A 146 0.18 4.67 18.05
CA ALA A 146 -0.93 5.49 17.58
C ALA A 146 -1.38 5.11 16.15
N TRP A 147 -0.42 4.87 15.25
CA TRP A 147 -0.72 4.36 13.91
C TRP A 147 -1.40 2.99 13.96
N TYR A 148 -0.91 2.06 14.78
CA TYR A 148 -1.49 0.73 14.93
C TYR A 148 -2.94 0.80 15.42
N ASP A 149 -3.23 1.68 16.38
CA ASP A 149 -4.59 1.89 16.89
C ASP A 149 -5.53 2.45 15.81
N ILE A 150 -5.05 3.40 14.99
CA ILE A 150 -5.81 3.92 13.85
C ILE A 150 -6.08 2.82 12.83
N VAL A 151 -5.07 2.02 12.47
CA VAL A 151 -5.23 0.92 11.50
C VAL A 151 -6.18 -0.14 12.04
N ARG A 152 -6.09 -0.49 13.32
CA ARG A 152 -6.99 -1.45 13.97
C ARG A 152 -8.42 -0.93 13.99
N ALA A 153 -8.63 0.33 14.38
CA ALA A 153 -9.94 0.98 14.35
C ALA A 153 -10.51 1.07 12.93
N SER A 154 -9.65 1.30 11.93
CA SER A 154 -10.03 1.39 10.51
C SER A 154 -10.24 0.02 9.84
N ALA A 155 -9.66 -1.05 10.39
CA ALA A 155 -9.92 -2.43 9.98
C ALA A 155 -11.25 -2.95 10.53
N THR A 156 -11.67 -2.45 11.71
CA THR A 156 -13.01 -2.67 12.27
C THR A 156 -14.05 -1.70 11.70
N GLY A 157 -13.63 -0.53 11.23
CA GLY A 157 -14.47 0.42 10.51
C GLY A 157 -14.86 -0.16 9.16
N VAL A 158 -16.14 -0.15 8.86
CA VAL A 158 -16.65 -0.65 7.59
C VAL A 158 -16.21 0.31 6.48
N GLN A 159 -15.00 0.11 5.96
CA GLN A 159 -14.54 0.72 4.71
C GLN A 159 -15.60 0.46 3.64
N LEU A 160 -15.89 1.45 2.78
CA LEU A 160 -16.89 1.39 1.69
C LEU A 160 -16.88 0.01 1.00
N SER A 161 -17.68 -0.87 1.55
CA SER A 161 -17.88 -2.24 1.12
C SER A 161 -19.39 -2.40 1.07
N LEU A 162 -19.88 -3.24 0.16
CA LEU A 162 -21.31 -3.51 0.04
C LEU A 162 -21.97 -3.78 1.41
N MET A 163 -21.22 -4.41 2.30
CA MET A 163 -21.60 -4.70 3.67
C MET A 163 -21.84 -3.46 4.55
N GLY A 164 -21.08 -2.38 4.36
CA GLY A 164 -21.26 -1.12 5.08
C GLY A 164 -22.41 -0.29 4.57
N VAL A 165 -22.61 -0.26 3.25
CA VAL A 165 -23.77 0.38 2.63
C VAL A 165 -25.05 -0.37 3.00
N LEU A 166 -25.03 -1.70 3.03
CA LEU A 166 -26.15 -2.52 3.49
C LEU A 166 -26.50 -2.27 4.96
N ASP A 167 -25.50 -2.12 5.84
CA ASP A 167 -25.72 -1.83 7.26
C ASP A 167 -26.27 -0.40 7.47
N THR A 168 -25.76 0.61 6.76
CA THR A 168 -26.26 1.99 6.89
C THR A 168 -27.63 2.23 6.24
N TRP A 169 -27.93 1.60 5.10
CA TRP A 169 -29.19 1.83 4.39
C TRP A 169 -30.31 0.87 4.79
N PHE A 170 -29.98 -0.37 5.16
CA PHE A 170 -30.97 -1.40 5.50
C PHE A 170 -30.92 -1.85 6.98
N GLY A 171 -30.04 -1.29 7.80
CA GLY A 171 -29.95 -1.60 9.23
C GLY A 171 -29.56 -3.05 9.53
N LEU A 172 -28.98 -3.75 8.54
CA LEU A 172 -28.58 -5.15 8.65
C LEU A 172 -27.21 -5.26 9.29
N HIS A 173 -27.18 -5.32 10.62
CA HIS A 173 -25.97 -5.55 11.41
C HIS A 173 -25.40 -6.95 11.20
N VAL A 174 -24.66 -7.14 10.10
CA VAL A 174 -23.89 -8.37 9.92
C VAL A 174 -22.59 -8.24 10.71
N SER A 175 -22.59 -8.79 11.92
CA SER A 175 -21.41 -8.76 12.79
C SER A 175 -20.22 -9.41 12.10
N LYS A 176 -19.20 -8.62 11.78
CA LYS A 176 -17.89 -9.11 11.37
C LYS A 176 -17.23 -9.78 12.59
N GLY A 177 -17.35 -11.10 12.69
CA GLY A 177 -16.50 -11.90 13.58
C GLY A 177 -17.19 -12.72 14.68
N ARG A 178 -18.23 -13.49 14.38
CA ARG A 178 -18.69 -14.53 15.33
C ARG A 178 -19.13 -15.87 14.73
N CYS A 179 -18.72 -16.19 13.51
CA CYS A 179 -18.80 -17.57 13.02
C CYS A 179 -17.35 -18.08 12.92
N SER A 180 -16.82 -18.60 14.04
CA SER A 180 -15.59 -19.41 14.01
C SER A 180 -15.88 -20.73 13.31
N TRP A 181 -14.94 -21.21 12.51
CA TRP A 181 -14.95 -22.57 11.95
C TRP A 181 -14.98 -23.55 13.14
N PRO A 182 -16.16 -24.08 13.53
CA PRO A 182 -16.99 -24.99 12.74
C PRO A 182 -18.49 -24.60 12.59
N ASP A 183 -18.94 -23.46 13.11
CA ASP A 183 -20.37 -23.09 13.22
C ASP A 183 -20.91 -22.25 12.04
N TRP A 184 -20.14 -22.13 10.96
CA TRP A 184 -20.49 -21.32 9.79
C TRP A 184 -21.81 -21.74 9.11
N TRP A 185 -22.17 -23.03 9.19
CA TRP A 185 -23.39 -23.56 8.59
C TRP A 185 -24.68 -23.08 9.29
N ARG A 186 -24.63 -22.76 10.59
CA ARG A 186 -25.76 -22.18 11.34
C ARG A 186 -26.04 -20.74 10.94
N CYS A 187 -24.99 -20.01 10.52
CA CYS A 187 -25.09 -18.63 10.07
C CYS A 187 -25.66 -18.52 8.64
N CYS A 188 -25.40 -19.50 7.76
CA CYS A 188 -25.81 -19.46 6.34
C CYS A 188 -27.21 -20.04 6.05
N CYS A 189 -27.77 -20.88 6.92
CA CYS A 189 -29.11 -21.45 6.73
C CYS A 189 -29.96 -21.34 8.01
N PRO A 190 -30.70 -20.22 8.23
CA PRO A 190 -31.67 -20.13 9.32
C PRO A 190 -32.86 -21.08 9.14
N TRP A 191 -33.04 -21.62 7.93
CA TRP A 191 -34.21 -22.40 7.52
C TRP A 191 -34.05 -23.93 7.62
N ALA A 192 -32.91 -24.44 8.08
CA ALA A 192 -32.64 -25.88 8.09
C ALA A 192 -33.13 -26.65 9.33
N THR A 193 -33.87 -26.02 10.25
CA THR A 193 -34.49 -26.72 11.39
C THR A 193 -35.92 -26.26 11.64
N GLY A 194 -36.85 -26.62 10.76
CA GLY A 194 -38.20 -27.03 11.19
C GLY A 194 -38.10 -28.52 11.50
N THR A 195 -38.40 -29.04 12.68
CA THR A 195 -39.63 -29.05 13.50
C THR A 195 -39.21 -29.70 14.85
N ALA A 196 -39.80 -29.58 16.03
CA ALA A 196 -41.17 -29.33 16.45
C ALA A 196 -41.21 -28.93 17.94
N GLY A 197 -42.18 -28.06 18.31
CA GLY A 197 -42.88 -28.05 19.60
C GLY A 197 -42.24 -27.28 20.77
N ALA A 198 -42.93 -26.46 21.57
CA ALA A 198 -44.30 -26.00 21.56
C ALA A 198 -44.44 -24.82 22.57
N ARG A 199 -45.11 -23.74 22.12
CA ARG A 199 -46.16 -22.96 22.83
C ARG A 199 -45.85 -22.21 24.14
N ARG A 200 -45.97 -20.87 24.09
CA ARG A 200 -46.94 -19.96 24.79
C ARG A 200 -46.33 -18.54 24.86
N THR A 201 -46.73 -17.54 24.05
CA THR A 201 -47.77 -16.52 24.37
C THR A 201 -47.90 -16.28 25.89
N THR A 202 -47.76 -15.08 26.46
CA THR A 202 -48.42 -13.80 26.13
C THR A 202 -47.94 -12.72 27.13
N ALA A 203 -48.02 -11.45 26.70
CA ALA A 203 -48.45 -10.28 27.46
C ALA A 203 -47.48 -9.49 28.38
N ALA A 204 -47.54 -8.17 28.14
CA ALA A 204 -47.53 -7.04 29.10
C ALA A 204 -46.19 -6.76 29.82
N SER A 205 -45.81 -5.54 30.18
CA SER A 205 -46.17 -4.14 29.93
C SER A 205 -45.21 -3.36 30.83
N THR A 206 -44.74 -2.18 30.39
CA THR A 206 -44.35 -1.03 31.24
C THR A 206 -43.43 -1.24 32.46
N CYS A 207 -42.24 -0.63 32.44
CA CYS A 207 -41.86 0.41 33.42
C CYS A 207 -40.56 1.14 33.02
N ARG A 208 -40.60 2.46 33.22
CA ARG A 208 -39.59 3.49 32.92
C ARG A 208 -38.43 3.50 33.93
N PRO A 209 -37.33 4.24 33.64
CA PRO A 209 -36.12 4.29 34.45
C PRO A 209 -36.26 5.29 35.61
N SER A 210 -35.43 5.09 36.64
CA SER A 210 -35.09 6.04 37.69
C SER A 210 -33.87 6.87 37.31
#